data_AF-A0A2D6XFN4-F1
#
_entry.id   AF-A0A2D6XFN4-F1
#
_cell.length_a   1.000
_cell.length_b   1.000
_cell.length_c   1.000
_cell.angle_alpha   90.00
_cell.angle_beta   90.00
_cell.angle_gamma   90.00
#
_symmetry.space_group_name_H-M   'P 1'
#
loop_
_entity.id
_entity.type
_entity.pdbx_description
1 polymer ?
#
loop_
_entity_poly.entity_id
_entity_poly.type
_entity_poly.pdbx_seq_one_letter_code
_entity_poly.pdbx_strand_id
1 'polypeptide(L)'
;MKIVDIADEIYRELGSPSTISIPPITFWLRANMGALNNHINENYFIDTDLEIVKSVDSSNHEINEEAKSILKMMYSVHYYDVQIRSTLGAAAVDSVVEIQSDDTRVKRINKNELSKTFYNLKRVETEELHKLINAYKLRESVPTQIEKK
;
A
#
# COMPACT_ATOMS: atom_id res chain seq x y z
N MET A 1 12.23 -13.52 6.09
CA MET A 1 12.36 -12.52 4.99
C MET A 1 12.49 -11.10 5.57
N LYS A 2 13.41 -10.29 5.05
CA LYS A 2 13.67 -8.94 5.58
C LYS A 2 12.64 -7.93 5.06
N ILE A 3 12.33 -6.94 5.88
CA ILE A 3 11.42 -5.86 5.50
C ILE A 3 11.92 -5.04 4.29
N VAL A 4 13.25 -4.97 4.11
CA VAL A 4 13.87 -4.28 2.98
C VAL A 4 13.60 -5.02 1.67
N ASP A 5 13.51 -6.35 1.70
CA ASP A 5 13.23 -7.17 0.52
C ASP A 5 11.79 -6.91 0.04
N ILE A 6 10.82 -6.81 0.97
CA ILE A 6 9.44 -6.42 0.66
C ILE A 6 9.39 -5.01 0.05
N ALA A 7 10.18 -4.08 0.59
CA ALA A 7 10.24 -2.73 0.07
C ALA A 7 10.83 -2.68 -1.35
N ASP A 8 11.82 -3.53 -1.67
CA ASP A 8 12.35 -3.66 -3.04
C ASP A 8 11.32 -4.28 -3.98
N GLU A 9 10.58 -5.32 -3.56
CA GLU A 9 9.46 -5.88 -4.34
C GLU A 9 8.43 -4.80 -4.70
N ILE A 10 7.97 -4.04 -3.70
CA ILE A 10 7.03 -2.93 -3.90
C ILE A 10 7.59 -1.90 -4.87
N TYR A 11 8.86 -1.52 -4.71
CA TYR A 11 9.50 -0.53 -5.57
C TYR A 11 9.52 -0.98 -7.04
N ARG A 12 9.78 -2.27 -7.28
CA ARG A 12 9.76 -2.87 -8.62
C ARG A 12 8.35 -2.99 -9.19
N GLU A 13 7.38 -3.40 -8.38
CA GLU A 13 5.96 -3.51 -8.75
C GLU A 13 5.37 -2.15 -9.15
N LEU A 14 5.79 -1.07 -8.51
CA LEU A 14 5.42 0.31 -8.86
C LEU A 14 6.11 0.83 -10.15
N GLY A 15 6.95 0.01 -10.80
CA GLY A 15 7.66 0.38 -12.01
C GLY A 15 8.95 1.16 -11.77
N SER A 16 9.56 1.05 -10.58
CA SER A 16 10.80 1.74 -10.21
C SER A 16 10.76 3.26 -10.44
N PRO A 17 9.79 3.96 -9.83
CA PRO A 17 9.60 5.40 -10.04
C PRO A 17 10.76 6.22 -9.47
N SER A 18 11.19 7.26 -10.19
CA SER A 18 12.28 8.15 -9.74
C SER A 18 11.93 9.06 -8.55
N THR A 19 10.65 9.13 -8.18
CA THR A 19 10.11 10.01 -7.14
C THR A 19 10.20 9.40 -5.74
N ILE A 20 10.46 8.10 -5.63
CA ILE A 20 10.57 7.40 -4.34
C ILE A 20 11.74 6.41 -4.36
N SER A 21 12.20 6.01 -3.19
CA SER A 21 13.26 5.01 -3.03
C SER A 21 12.88 3.98 -1.97
N ILE A 22 13.67 2.91 -1.87
CA ILE A 22 13.45 1.79 -0.94
C ILE A 22 13.43 2.22 0.54
N PRO A 23 14.29 3.16 1.02
CA PRO A 23 14.30 3.52 2.44
C PRO A 23 12.98 4.17 2.95
N PRO A 24 12.37 5.15 2.24
CA PRO A 24 11.02 5.64 2.58
C PRO A 24 9.94 4.57 2.64
N ILE A 25 9.94 3.64 1.68
CA ILE A 25 9.00 2.51 1.64
C ILE A 25 9.20 1.64 2.88
N THR A 26 10.44 1.25 3.15
CA THR A 26 10.81 0.45 4.32
C THR A 26 10.35 1.12 5.61
N PHE A 27 10.61 2.42 5.77
CA PHE A 27 10.19 3.16 6.96
C PHE A 27 8.67 3.14 7.14
N TRP A 28 7.91 3.35 6.06
CA TRP A 28 6.45 3.28 6.11
C TRP A 28 5.96 1.89 6.54
N LEU A 29 6.53 0.83 5.98
CA LEU A 29 6.19 -0.56 6.35
C LEU A 29 6.39 -0.82 7.84
N ARG A 30 7.49 -0.31 8.43
CA ARG A 30 7.75 -0.43 9.88
C ARG A 30 6.70 0.29 10.70
N ALA A 31 6.36 1.52 10.32
CA ALA A 31 5.41 2.35 11.05
C ALA A 31 3.97 1.81 11.00
N ASN A 32 3.62 1.05 9.95
CA ASN A 32 2.26 0.57 9.72
C ASN A 32 2.06 -0.92 10.03
N MET A 33 3.05 -1.58 10.65
CA MET A 33 2.92 -2.99 11.05
C MET A 33 1.73 -3.22 12.01
N GLY A 34 1.50 -2.27 12.93
CA GLY A 34 0.34 -2.33 13.82
C GLY A 34 -1.01 -2.25 13.07
N ALA A 35 -1.06 -1.49 11.97
CA ALA A 35 -2.27 -1.43 11.15
C ALA A 35 -2.52 -2.75 10.42
N LEU A 36 -1.47 -3.40 9.90
CA LEU A 36 -1.57 -4.76 9.34
C LEU A 36 -2.15 -5.71 10.39
N ASN A 37 -1.53 -5.77 11.56
CA ASN A 37 -1.96 -6.61 12.68
C ASN A 37 -3.44 -6.41 13.03
N ASN A 38 -3.90 -5.17 13.12
CA ASN A 38 -5.31 -4.85 13.37
C ASN A 38 -6.24 -5.31 12.23
N HIS A 39 -5.77 -5.25 10.98
CA HIS A 39 -6.58 -5.69 9.84
C HIS A 39 -6.74 -7.21 9.79
N ILE A 40 -5.70 -7.97 10.07
CA ILE A 40 -5.70 -9.45 9.94
C ILE A 40 -5.81 -10.21 11.25
N ASN A 41 -5.92 -9.50 12.39
CA ASN A 41 -5.96 -10.06 13.75
C ASN A 41 -4.71 -10.88 14.12
N GLU A 42 -3.54 -10.39 13.71
CA GLU A 42 -2.25 -11.03 13.94
C GLU A 42 -1.32 -10.17 14.79
N ASN A 43 -0.19 -10.73 15.19
CA ASN A 43 0.82 -10.06 16.02
C ASN A 43 2.22 -10.11 15.39
N TYR A 44 2.33 -9.71 14.11
CA TYR A 44 3.62 -9.57 13.46
C TYR A 44 4.44 -8.43 14.06
N PHE A 45 5.73 -8.65 14.23
CA PHE A 45 6.69 -7.65 14.67
C PHE A 45 7.99 -7.79 13.89
N ILE A 46 8.87 -6.78 14.03
CA ILE A 46 10.17 -6.76 13.38
C ILE A 46 11.21 -7.18 14.41
N ASP A 47 11.95 -8.25 14.11
CA ASP A 47 13.03 -8.71 14.97
C ASP A 47 14.32 -7.90 14.74
N THR A 48 15.33 -8.16 15.55
CA THR A 48 16.67 -7.56 15.53
C THR A 48 17.33 -7.68 14.16
N ASP A 49 17.09 -8.79 13.46
CA ASP A 49 17.60 -9.06 12.10
C ASP A 49 16.80 -8.35 10.99
N LEU A 50 15.84 -7.49 11.36
CA LEU A 50 14.94 -6.75 10.47
C LEU A 50 14.00 -7.64 9.65
N GLU A 51 13.74 -8.85 10.15
CA GLU A 51 12.76 -9.77 9.60
C GLU A 51 11.38 -9.56 10.22
N ILE A 52 10.33 -9.79 9.43
CA ILE A 52 8.96 -9.76 9.94
C ILE A 52 8.60 -11.17 10.41
N VAL A 53 8.35 -11.30 11.71
CA VAL A 53 8.09 -12.57 12.37
C VAL A 53 6.87 -12.49 13.28
N LYS A 54 6.27 -13.64 13.56
CA LYS A 54 5.23 -13.87 14.55
C LYS A 54 5.72 -14.91 15.55
N SER A 55 5.59 -14.64 16.84
CA SER A 55 5.94 -15.62 17.88
C SER A 55 4.72 -16.50 18.18
N VAL A 56 4.81 -17.80 17.90
CA VAL A 56 3.81 -18.81 18.24
C VAL A 56 4.51 -19.96 18.96
N ASP A 57 4.02 -20.36 20.14
CA ASP A 57 4.53 -21.52 20.89
C ASP A 57 6.06 -21.55 21.08
N SER A 58 6.66 -20.38 21.35
CA SER A 58 8.11 -20.17 21.55
C SER A 58 8.98 -20.33 20.30
N SER A 59 8.38 -20.42 19.10
CA SER A 59 9.10 -20.35 17.83
C SER A 59 8.67 -19.13 17.00
N ASN A 60 9.66 -18.49 16.38
CA ASN A 60 9.43 -17.39 15.45
C ASN A 60 9.07 -17.98 14.08
N HIS A 61 7.89 -17.63 13.60
CA HIS A 61 7.42 -17.97 12.26
C HIS A 61 7.54 -16.74 11.37
N GLU A 62 8.02 -16.95 10.15
CA GLU A 62 8.10 -15.88 9.14
C GLU A 62 6.72 -15.38 8.72
N ILE A 63 6.69 -14.18 8.15
CA ILE A 63 5.46 -13.61 7.57
C ILE A 63 4.84 -14.53 6.52
N ASN A 64 3.53 -14.75 6.62
CA ASN A 64 2.78 -15.51 5.63
C ASN A 64 2.73 -14.76 4.29
N GLU A 65 2.76 -15.47 3.17
CA GLU A 65 2.69 -14.89 1.82
C GLU A 65 1.42 -14.03 1.59
N GLU A 66 0.29 -14.43 2.17
CA GLU A 66 -0.95 -13.66 2.11
C GLU A 66 -0.87 -12.37 2.96
N ALA A 67 -0.29 -12.44 4.16
CA ALA A 67 -0.09 -11.26 5.01
C ALA A 67 0.90 -10.27 4.36
N LYS A 68 1.94 -10.79 3.70
CA LYS A 68 2.85 -9.99 2.85
C LYS A 68 2.07 -9.30 1.73
N SER A 69 1.24 -10.02 1.01
CA SER A 69 0.44 -9.46 -0.10
C SER A 69 -0.50 -8.35 0.37
N ILE A 70 -1.13 -8.52 1.54
CA ILE A 70 -1.95 -7.48 2.18
C ILE A 70 -1.10 -6.25 2.52
N LEU A 71 0.07 -6.44 3.12
CA LEU A 71 0.98 -5.34 3.47
C LEU A 71 1.44 -4.55 2.24
N LYS A 72 1.78 -5.24 1.13
CA LYS A 72 2.11 -4.59 -0.14
C LYS A 72 0.93 -3.78 -0.69
N MET A 73 -0.27 -4.36 -0.65
CA MET A 73 -1.48 -3.68 -1.09
C MET A 73 -1.81 -2.43 -0.25
N MET A 74 -1.62 -2.50 1.08
CA MET A 74 -1.76 -1.33 1.96
C MET A 74 -0.81 -0.20 1.55
N TYR A 75 0.42 -0.51 1.15
CA TYR A 75 1.36 0.48 0.65
C TYR A 75 0.91 1.09 -0.69
N SER A 76 0.41 0.29 -1.63
CA SER A 76 -0.10 0.78 -2.91
C SER A 76 -1.22 1.82 -2.73
N VAL A 77 -2.15 1.57 -1.80
CA VAL A 77 -3.21 2.54 -1.44
C VAL A 77 -2.61 3.84 -0.89
N HIS A 78 -1.61 3.73 0.00
CA HIS A 78 -0.90 4.91 0.53
C HIS A 78 -0.17 5.68 -0.58
N TYR A 79 0.52 4.98 -1.47
CA TYR A 79 1.24 5.58 -2.59
C TYR A 79 0.31 6.42 -3.45
N TYR A 80 -0.85 5.89 -3.85
CA TYR A 80 -1.83 6.66 -4.63
C TYR A 80 -2.42 7.84 -3.84
N ASP A 81 -2.60 7.74 -2.53
CA ASP A 81 -3.01 8.89 -1.70
C ASP A 81 -1.98 10.02 -1.74
N VAL A 82 -0.69 9.69 -1.66
CA VAL A 82 0.41 10.66 -1.76
C VAL A 82 0.43 11.30 -3.16
N GLN A 83 0.26 10.50 -4.23
CA GLN A 83 0.20 11.04 -5.59
C GLN A 83 -0.97 12.01 -5.76
N ILE A 84 -2.16 11.69 -5.26
CA ILE A 84 -3.34 12.56 -5.31
C ILE A 84 -3.07 13.88 -4.59
N ARG A 85 -2.50 13.85 -3.38
CA ARG A 85 -2.19 15.08 -2.62
C ARG A 85 -1.16 15.94 -3.35
N SER A 86 -0.15 15.30 -3.95
CA SER A 86 0.89 15.98 -4.74
C SER A 86 0.29 16.66 -5.98
N THR A 87 -0.55 15.95 -6.74
CA THR A 87 -1.19 16.51 -7.95
C THR A 87 -2.17 17.64 -7.60
N LEU A 88 -2.95 17.51 -6.53
CA LEU A 88 -3.87 18.55 -6.07
C LEU A 88 -3.12 19.80 -5.57
N GLY A 89 -2.03 19.62 -4.82
CA GLY A 89 -1.18 20.73 -4.39
C GLY A 89 -0.57 21.47 -5.59
N ALA A 90 -0.06 20.75 -6.58
CA ALA A 90 0.48 21.33 -7.80
C ALA A 90 -0.59 22.02 -8.68
N ALA A 91 -1.84 21.53 -8.65
CA ALA A 91 -2.96 22.15 -9.35
C ALA A 91 -3.41 23.47 -8.69
N ALA A 92 -3.30 23.58 -7.36
CA ALA A 92 -3.64 24.80 -6.64
C ALA A 92 -2.68 25.97 -6.92
N VAL A 93 -1.41 25.69 -7.21
CA VAL A 93 -0.38 26.73 -7.45
C VAL A 93 -0.29 27.16 -8.92
N ASP A 94 -0.58 26.25 -9.86
CA ASP A 94 -0.32 26.44 -11.30
C ASP A 94 -1.62 26.41 -12.13
N SER A 95 -2.60 27.21 -11.72
CA SER A 95 -3.90 27.33 -12.38
C SER A 95 -3.84 28.26 -13.60
N VAL A 96 -2.96 27.99 -14.57
CA VAL A 96 -2.97 28.72 -15.83
C VAL A 96 -3.92 28.01 -16.81
N VAL A 97 -5.15 28.52 -16.86
CA VAL A 97 -6.14 28.20 -17.89
C VAL A 97 -5.59 28.67 -19.24
N GLU A 98 -5.57 27.73 -20.19
CA GLU A 98 -5.29 27.87 -21.62
C GLU A 98 -5.16 29.31 -22.15
N ILE A 99 -3.94 29.72 -22.53
CA ILE A 99 -3.71 30.96 -23.27
C ILE A 99 -3.58 30.56 -24.75
N GLN A 100 -4.58 30.89 -25.55
CA GLN A 100 -4.53 30.74 -27.00
C GLN A 100 -3.87 31.99 -27.59
N SER A 101 -2.69 31.85 -28.19
CA SER A 101 -2.01 32.91 -28.95
C SER A 101 -1.63 32.38 -30.32
N ASP A 102 -1.81 33.22 -31.34
CA ASP A 102 -2.01 32.97 -32.79
C ASP A 102 -1.17 31.93 -33.56
N ASP A 103 -0.21 31.21 -32.97
CA ASP A 103 0.55 30.16 -33.70
C ASP A 103 1.12 29.03 -32.82
N THR A 104 0.81 28.97 -31.53
CA THR A 104 1.36 27.91 -30.64
C THR A 104 0.30 27.30 -29.73
N ARG A 105 0.01 25.99 -29.92
CA ARG A 105 -0.84 25.20 -29.01
C ARG A 105 0.02 24.40 -28.04
N VAL A 106 0.08 24.84 -26.79
CA VAL A 106 0.64 24.04 -25.70
C VAL A 106 -0.47 23.18 -25.11
N LYS A 107 -0.47 21.87 -25.39
CA LYS A 107 -1.34 20.91 -24.70
C LYS A 107 -0.77 20.66 -23.30
N ARG A 108 -1.27 21.38 -22.30
CA ARG A 108 -1.00 21.04 -20.89
C ARG A 108 -1.80 19.81 -20.49
N ILE A 109 -1.16 18.90 -19.76
CA ILE A 109 -1.85 17.76 -19.15
C ILE A 109 -2.85 18.31 -18.13
N ASN A 110 -4.11 17.88 -18.22
CA ASN A 110 -5.14 18.29 -17.27
C ASN A 110 -4.89 17.59 -15.92
N LYS A 111 -4.29 18.32 -14.97
CA LYS A 111 -3.96 17.84 -13.62
C LYS A 111 -5.20 17.39 -12.84
N ASN A 112 -6.38 17.93 -13.14
CA ASN A 112 -7.64 17.48 -12.53
C ASN A 112 -8.06 16.10 -13.03
N GLU A 113 -7.93 15.85 -14.34
CA GLU A 113 -8.19 14.51 -14.91
C GLU A 113 -7.20 13.48 -14.37
N LEU A 114 -5.92 13.84 -14.24
CA LEU A 114 -4.91 12.97 -13.62
C LEU A 114 -5.27 12.62 -12.17
N SER A 115 -5.73 13.60 -11.39
CA SER A 115 -6.16 13.38 -10.00
C SER A 115 -7.37 12.45 -9.91
N LYS A 116 -8.33 12.55 -10.86
CA LYS A 116 -9.46 11.61 -10.96
C LYS A 116 -8.99 10.19 -11.30
N THR A 117 -8.02 10.03 -12.20
CA THR A 117 -7.45 8.73 -12.53
C THR A 117 -6.82 8.08 -11.30
N PHE A 118 -5.98 8.81 -10.56
CA PHE A 118 -5.38 8.27 -9.32
C PHE A 118 -6.42 7.95 -8.25
N TYR A 119 -7.46 8.77 -8.12
CA TYR A 119 -8.57 8.48 -7.21
C TYR A 119 -9.29 7.16 -7.56
N ASN A 120 -9.56 6.94 -8.85
CA ASN A 120 -10.16 5.68 -9.32
C ASN A 120 -9.26 4.47 -9.07
N LEU A 121 -7.95 4.59 -9.33
CA LEU A 121 -6.98 3.54 -9.02
C LEU A 121 -6.97 3.22 -7.52
N LYS A 122 -6.85 4.25 -6.67
CA LYS A 122 -6.90 4.08 -5.21
C LYS A 122 -8.16 3.34 -4.75
N ARG A 123 -9.32 3.66 -5.33
CA ARG A 123 -10.58 2.99 -5.01
C ARG A 123 -10.52 1.50 -5.34
N VAL A 124 -10.04 1.14 -6.54
CA VAL A 124 -9.88 -0.25 -6.96
C VAL A 124 -8.93 -1.01 -6.04
N GLU A 125 -7.77 -0.43 -5.71
CA GLU A 125 -6.80 -1.06 -4.79
C GLU A 125 -7.38 -1.22 -3.38
N THR A 126 -8.19 -0.26 -2.91
CA THR A 126 -8.85 -0.36 -1.60
C THR A 126 -9.89 -1.48 -1.57
N GLU A 127 -10.64 -1.65 -2.66
CA GLU A 127 -11.58 -2.76 -2.81
C GLU A 127 -10.85 -4.10 -2.82
N GLU A 128 -9.73 -4.20 -3.53
CA GLU A 128 -8.91 -5.41 -3.55
C GLU A 128 -8.26 -5.71 -2.19
N LEU A 129 -7.76 -4.69 -1.49
CA LEU A 129 -7.27 -4.80 -0.12
C LEU A 129 -8.31 -5.43 0.80
N HIS A 130 -9.56 -4.95 0.75
CA HIS A 130 -10.63 -5.50 1.56
C HIS A 130 -10.93 -6.97 1.22
N LYS A 131 -10.89 -7.35 -0.07
CA LYS A 131 -11.06 -8.76 -0.47
C LYS A 131 -9.96 -9.64 0.09
N LEU A 132 -8.69 -9.21 0.00
CA LEU A 132 -7.56 -9.96 0.53
C LEU A 132 -7.64 -10.13 2.05
N ILE A 133 -7.98 -9.06 2.78
CA ILE A 133 -8.18 -9.13 4.24
C ILE A 133 -9.30 -10.10 4.60
N ASN A 134 -10.42 -10.04 3.88
CA ASN A 134 -11.56 -10.93 4.14
C ASN A 134 -11.22 -12.39 3.82
N ALA A 135 -10.51 -12.65 2.71
CA ALA A 135 -10.05 -13.98 2.35
C ALA A 135 -9.10 -14.56 3.42
N TYR A 136 -8.16 -13.76 3.91
CA TYR A 136 -7.25 -14.15 4.99
C TYR A 136 -8.02 -14.53 6.27
N LYS A 137 -8.95 -13.68 6.70
CA LYS A 137 -9.78 -13.95 7.89
C LYS A 137 -10.63 -15.21 7.75
N LEU A 138 -11.20 -15.44 6.57
CA LEU A 138 -12.00 -16.62 6.31
C LEU A 138 -11.17 -17.90 6.43
N ARG A 139 -9.92 -17.86 5.96
CA ARG A 139 -9.00 -19.00 5.99
C ARG A 139 -8.53 -19.35 7.41
N GLU A 140 -8.16 -18.35 8.20
CA GLU A 140 -7.73 -18.54 9.59
C GLU A 140 -8.92 -18.81 10.54
N SER A 141 -10.15 -18.55 10.10
CA SER A 141 -11.37 -18.85 10.85
C SER A 141 -11.70 -20.35 10.79
N VAL A 142 -11.10 -21.14 11.68
CA VAL A 142 -11.52 -22.53 11.89
C VAL A 142 -12.89 -22.56 12.60
N PRO A 143 -13.91 -23.27 12.09
CA PRO A 143 -15.18 -23.41 12.78
C PRO A 143 -14.99 -24.24 14.06
N THR A 144 -15.12 -23.62 15.23
CA THR A 144 -15.22 -24.36 16.50
C THR A 144 -16.60 -25.01 16.58
N GLN A 145 -16.68 -26.31 16.30
CA GLN A 145 -17.86 -27.11 16.56
C GLN A 145 -18.06 -27.19 18.09
N ILE A 146 -19.04 -26.47 18.61
CA ILE A 146 -19.54 -26.65 19.97
C ILE A 146 -20.31 -27.96 20.01
N GLU A 147 -19.62 -29.07 20.31
CA GLU A 147 -20.30 -30.29 20.73
C GLU A 147 -20.95 -30.02 22.09
N LYS A 148 -22.28 -29.83 22.08
CA LYS A 148 -23.10 -29.80 23.29
C LYS A 148 -22.99 -31.18 23.94
N LYS A 149 -22.35 -31.23 25.10
CA LYS A 149 -22.34 -32.39 26.00
C LYS A 149 -23.65 -32.46 26.79
#